data_AF-A0A810NPW0-F1
#
_entry.id   AF-A0A810NPW0-F1
#
_cell.length_a   1.000
_cell.length_b   1.000
_cell.length_c   1.000
_cell.angle_alpha   90.00
_cell.angle_beta   90.00
_cell.angle_gamma   90.00
#
_symmetry.space_group_name_H-M   'P 1'
#
loop_
_entity.id
_entity.type
_entity.pdbx_description
1 polymer ?
#
loop_
_entity_poly.entity_id
_entity_poly.type
_entity_poly.pdbx_seq_one_letter_code
_entity_poly.pdbx_strand_id
1 'polypeptide(L)'
;MVLPLPACPTTTTLRTSEGCSATCAGACETFSLSPRAMSASCIRVGYCIVSRSHTHRAFGHKTGVRVSPPSSAVTPTAIVSAIMAKILSVVGKAGTARLLDPLSRALLRAGVSPNAVTVVGTLGVLVGAFGFAARGQFVAAVLIILVCGLTDVMDGAMARARGSASRYGALLDSTMDRIADGAIFAGIIWWYAGTGDRPALAAALICLVAGQVVSYVKARAEGLGMSCHVGLVERAERLIIVGVGALLTGFGLAWGLPASLWLLAAGSIFTVGQRMWHVRRHEAAGESV
;
A
#
# COMPACT_ATOMS: atom_id res chain seq x y z
N MET A 1 18.52 11.62 -36.93
CA MET A 1 17.82 12.74 -37.59
C MET A 1 16.37 12.65 -37.16
N VAL A 2 15.91 13.57 -36.31
CA VAL A 2 14.53 13.57 -35.77
C VAL A 2 13.70 14.50 -36.65
N LEU A 3 12.68 13.97 -37.31
CA LEU A 3 11.71 14.73 -38.09
C LEU A 3 10.36 14.70 -37.34
N PRO A 4 9.63 15.83 -37.24
CA PRO A 4 8.26 15.84 -36.72
C PRO A 4 7.25 15.59 -37.85
N LEU A 5 6.06 15.10 -37.48
CA LEU A 5 4.71 15.17 -38.13
C LEU A 5 3.94 13.83 -37.95
N PRO A 6 2.60 13.76 -38.18
CA PRO A 6 1.51 14.10 -37.26
C PRO A 6 0.63 12.86 -36.95
N ALA A 7 -0.49 13.05 -36.26
CA ALA A 7 -1.37 12.03 -35.69
C ALA A 7 -1.92 10.93 -36.66
N CYS A 8 -2.03 9.71 -36.11
CA CYS A 8 -2.67 8.44 -36.55
C CYS A 8 -3.89 8.55 -37.50
N PRO A 9 -4.19 7.55 -38.38
CA PRO A 9 -4.24 6.11 -38.06
C PRO A 9 -3.69 5.19 -39.20
N THR A 10 -3.84 3.87 -39.04
CA THR A 10 -3.56 2.78 -40.01
C THR A 10 -2.12 2.29 -40.21
N THR A 11 -2.02 0.95 -40.28
CA THR A 11 -0.86 0.06 -40.40
C THR A 11 0.25 0.58 -41.34
N THR A 12 1.48 0.68 -40.83
CA THR A 12 2.65 1.10 -41.63
C THR A 12 3.47 -0.11 -42.05
N THR A 13 3.56 -0.35 -43.35
CA THR A 13 4.43 -1.36 -43.95
C THR A 13 5.70 -0.70 -44.45
N LEU A 14 6.86 -1.02 -43.87
CA LEU A 14 8.15 -0.51 -44.32
C LEU A 14 8.90 -1.59 -45.11
N ARG A 15 9.35 -1.24 -46.32
CA ARG A 15 10.28 -2.05 -47.13
C ARG A 15 11.70 -1.50 -46.95
N THR A 16 12.65 -2.37 -46.66
CA THR A 16 14.08 -2.05 -46.77
C THR A 16 14.58 -2.35 -48.18
N SER A 17 15.69 -1.72 -48.59
CA SER A 17 16.33 -1.87 -49.91
C SER A 17 16.80 -3.30 -50.23
N GLU A 18 16.76 -4.21 -49.26
CA GLU A 18 17.14 -5.63 -49.41
C GLU A 18 15.93 -6.59 -49.42
N GLY A 19 14.71 -6.07 -49.62
CA GLY A 19 13.51 -6.91 -49.83
C GLY A 19 12.86 -7.47 -48.55
N CYS A 20 13.25 -6.99 -47.37
CA CYS A 20 12.58 -7.35 -46.12
C CYS A 20 11.37 -6.43 -45.89
N SER A 21 10.21 -7.02 -45.56
CA SER A 21 9.00 -6.27 -45.21
C SER A 21 8.61 -6.54 -43.77
N ALA A 22 8.39 -5.47 -43.00
CA ALA A 22 7.91 -5.53 -41.63
C ALA A 22 6.57 -4.80 -41.54
N THR A 23 5.59 -5.45 -40.93
CA THR A 23 4.25 -4.90 -40.72
C THR A 23 4.04 -4.70 -39.23
N CYS A 24 3.88 -3.46 -38.78
CA CYS A 24 3.57 -3.12 -37.40
C CYS A 24 2.13 -2.62 -37.28
N ALA A 25 1.37 -3.19 -36.35
CA ALA A 25 0.03 -2.74 -35.98
C ALA A 25 0.03 -2.31 -34.50
N GLY A 26 -0.24 -1.03 -34.22
CA GLY A 26 -0.31 -0.47 -32.86
C GLY A 26 0.46 0.86 -32.69
N ALA A 27 0.03 1.67 -31.72
CA ALA A 27 0.62 2.99 -31.42
C ALA A 27 2.04 2.85 -30.87
N CYS A 28 3.02 3.45 -31.55
CA CYS A 28 4.43 3.42 -31.18
C CYS A 28 4.95 4.86 -31.14
N GLU A 29 5.36 5.35 -29.96
CA GLU A 29 5.71 6.77 -29.76
C GLU A 29 7.19 7.12 -30.05
N THR A 30 8.11 6.16 -30.18
CA THR A 30 9.51 6.44 -30.60
C THR A 30 10.23 5.21 -31.18
N PHE A 31 10.99 5.39 -32.27
CA PHE A 31 11.83 4.35 -32.90
C PHE A 31 13.29 4.81 -32.96
N SER A 32 14.25 3.97 -32.55
CA SER A 32 15.69 4.25 -32.65
C SER A 32 16.38 3.12 -33.40
N LEU A 33 17.06 3.44 -34.50
CA LEU A 33 17.84 2.50 -35.31
C LEU A 33 19.34 2.73 -35.04
N SER A 34 20.04 1.70 -34.56
CA SER A 34 21.50 1.68 -34.49
C SER A 34 22.06 0.92 -35.70
N PRO A 35 23.00 1.48 -36.49
CA PRO A 35 23.52 0.82 -37.71
C PRO A 35 24.42 -0.39 -37.44
N ARG A 36 24.75 -0.72 -36.19
CA ARG A 36 25.68 -1.83 -35.85
C ARG A 36 25.05 -3.02 -35.14
N ALA A 37 23.76 -2.95 -34.82
CA ALA A 37 23.05 -4.08 -34.23
C ALA A 37 21.69 -4.21 -34.90
N MET A 38 21.47 -5.30 -35.64
CA MET A 38 20.15 -5.72 -36.12
C MET A 38 19.27 -6.07 -34.91
N SER A 39 18.80 -5.05 -34.17
CA SER A 39 17.91 -5.21 -33.03
C SER A 39 16.95 -4.02 -32.99
N ALA A 40 15.66 -4.32 -33.14
CA ALA A 40 14.57 -3.41 -32.81
C ALA A 40 14.00 -3.85 -31.46
N SER A 41 13.97 -2.96 -30.47
CA SER A 41 13.27 -3.18 -29.21
C SER A 41 11.99 -2.36 -29.18
N CYS A 42 10.85 -3.04 -29.06
CA CYS A 42 9.55 -2.43 -28.85
C CYS A 42 9.25 -2.46 -27.34
N ILE A 43 9.09 -1.31 -26.71
CA ILE A 43 8.67 -1.22 -25.31
C ILE A 43 7.14 -1.12 -25.32
N ARG A 44 6.50 -2.23 -24.91
CA ARG A 44 5.05 -2.55 -24.79
C ARG A 44 4.38 -3.29 -25.95
N VAL A 45 3.59 -4.28 -25.52
CA VAL A 45 2.88 -5.37 -26.21
C VAL A 45 2.55 -5.13 -27.69
N GLY A 46 3.33 -5.77 -28.56
CA GLY A 46 3.01 -5.99 -29.96
C GLY A 46 3.82 -7.19 -30.46
N TYR A 47 3.16 -8.20 -31.04
CA TYR A 47 3.85 -9.34 -31.64
C TYR A 47 4.43 -8.93 -33.00
N CYS A 48 5.72 -9.16 -33.20
CA CYS A 48 6.40 -8.92 -34.47
C CYS A 48 6.48 -10.24 -35.25
N ILE A 49 5.80 -10.32 -36.39
CA ILE A 49 5.87 -11.49 -37.29
C ILE A 49 6.85 -11.16 -38.41
N VAL A 50 8.01 -11.82 -38.42
CA VAL A 50 9.00 -11.70 -39.49
C VAL A 50 8.81 -12.88 -40.44
N SER A 51 8.33 -12.63 -41.66
CA SER A 51 8.24 -13.64 -42.72
C SER A 51 9.38 -13.44 -43.71
N ARG A 52 10.26 -14.44 -43.85
CA ARG A 52 11.30 -14.51 -44.89
C ARG A 52 10.82 -15.46 -45.99
N SER A 53 10.71 -14.98 -47.23
CA SER A 53 10.46 -15.82 -48.39
C SER A 53 11.77 -16.42 -48.92
N HIS A 54 11.88 -17.76 -48.79
CA HIS A 54 12.71 -18.71 -49.53
C HIS A 54 14.09 -18.29 -50.07
N THR A 55 15.15 -18.90 -49.53
CA THR A 55 16.13 -19.69 -50.30
C THR A 55 17.06 -20.50 -49.36
N HIS A 56 17.37 -21.72 -49.78
CA HIS A 56 18.10 -22.75 -49.03
C HIS A 56 19.53 -22.34 -48.63
N ARG A 57 19.86 -22.48 -47.33
CA ARG A 57 21.20 -22.89 -46.86
C ARG A 57 21.13 -23.32 -45.39
N ALA A 58 21.59 -24.54 -45.12
CA ALA A 58 21.73 -25.10 -43.79
C ALA A 58 22.84 -24.38 -43.02
N PHE A 59 22.50 -23.74 -41.91
CA PHE A 59 23.48 -23.30 -40.91
C PHE A 59 22.99 -23.76 -39.54
N GLY A 60 23.62 -24.82 -39.03
CA GLY A 60 23.34 -25.36 -37.70
C GLY A 60 23.86 -24.41 -36.64
N HIS A 61 22.96 -23.63 -36.04
CA HIS A 61 23.23 -22.91 -34.80
C HIS A 61 22.26 -23.42 -33.74
N LYS A 62 22.75 -24.27 -32.82
CA LYS A 62 22.00 -24.67 -31.63
C LYS A 62 21.90 -23.47 -30.68
N THR A 63 20.93 -22.59 -30.87
CA THR A 63 20.48 -21.68 -29.82
C THR A 63 19.39 -22.39 -29.03
N GLY A 64 19.81 -23.06 -27.95
CA GLY A 64 18.89 -23.66 -26.99
C GLY A 64 18.08 -22.56 -26.31
N VAL A 65 16.89 -22.29 -26.81
CA VAL A 65 15.87 -21.52 -26.09
C VAL A 65 15.35 -22.43 -24.98
N ARG A 66 15.94 -22.27 -23.80
CA ARG A 66 15.46 -22.92 -22.57
C ARG A 66 14.17 -22.18 -22.16
N VAL A 67 13.02 -22.72 -22.56
CA VAL A 67 11.72 -22.27 -22.07
C VAL A 67 11.61 -22.73 -20.62
N SER A 68 11.90 -21.83 -19.68
CA SER A 68 11.53 -22.05 -18.28
C SER A 68 10.01 -22.05 -18.17
N PRO A 69 9.39 -23.03 -17.48
CA PRO A 69 7.95 -23.03 -17.26
C PRO A 69 7.56 -21.78 -16.44
N PRO A 70 6.32 -21.27 -16.58
CA PRO A 70 5.85 -20.19 -15.72
C PRO A 70 5.87 -20.72 -14.29
N SER A 71 6.78 -20.17 -13.47
CA SER A 71 6.71 -20.35 -12.02
C SER A 71 5.50 -19.57 -11.53
N SER A 72 4.31 -20.13 -11.68
CA SER A 72 3.15 -19.79 -10.86
C SER A 72 3.38 -20.34 -9.45
N ALA A 73 4.48 -19.93 -8.82
CA ALA A 73 4.57 -19.91 -7.39
C ALA A 73 3.68 -18.74 -6.97
N VAL A 74 2.42 -19.07 -6.68
CA VAL A 74 1.55 -18.20 -5.91
C VAL A 74 2.28 -17.97 -4.60
N THR A 75 3.03 -16.88 -4.52
CA THR A 75 3.70 -16.49 -3.29
C THR A 75 2.60 -16.23 -2.26
N PRO A 76 2.77 -16.65 -0.99
CA PRO A 76 1.81 -16.35 0.08
C PRO A 76 1.44 -14.86 0.14
N THR A 77 2.36 -13.98 -0.31
CA THR A 77 2.17 -12.54 -0.47
C THR A 77 1.04 -12.16 -1.44
N ALA A 78 0.84 -12.89 -2.53
CA ALA A 78 -0.18 -12.57 -3.54
C ALA A 78 -1.60 -12.86 -3.04
N ILE A 79 -1.78 -13.94 -2.29
CA ILE A 79 -3.09 -14.31 -1.70
C ILE A 79 -3.47 -13.33 -0.60
N VAL A 80 -2.54 -13.00 0.30
CA VAL A 80 -2.80 -12.03 1.38
C VAL A 80 -3.06 -10.63 0.82
N SER A 81 -2.27 -10.21 -0.18
CA SER A 81 -2.48 -8.92 -0.87
C SER A 81 -3.83 -8.85 -1.60
N ALA A 82 -4.26 -9.94 -2.25
CA ALA A 82 -5.55 -9.99 -2.93
C ALA A 82 -6.75 -9.97 -1.96
N ILE A 83 -6.65 -10.67 -0.83
CA ILE A 83 -7.69 -10.66 0.22
C ILE A 83 -7.75 -9.27 0.88
N MET A 84 -6.60 -8.66 1.19
CA MET A 84 -6.53 -7.30 1.75
C MET A 84 -7.07 -6.25 0.78
N ALA A 85 -6.69 -6.29 -0.50
CA ALA A 85 -7.19 -5.36 -1.51
C ALA A 85 -8.72 -5.42 -1.65
N LYS A 86 -9.33 -6.60 -1.45
CA LYS A 86 -10.78 -6.80 -1.53
C LYS A 86 -11.52 -6.35 -0.27
N ILE A 87 -10.87 -6.33 0.89
CA ILE A 87 -11.40 -5.76 2.13
C ILE A 87 -11.21 -4.24 2.14
N LEU A 88 -10.08 -3.74 1.63
CA LEU A 88 -9.78 -2.31 1.50
C LEU A 88 -10.72 -1.60 0.53
N SER A 89 -11.22 -2.29 -0.50
CA SER A 89 -12.19 -1.72 -1.45
C SER A 89 -13.57 -1.47 -0.84
N VAL A 90 -13.95 -2.22 0.21
CA VAL A 90 -15.18 -1.99 0.99
C VAL A 90 -15.06 -0.74 1.86
N VAL A 91 -13.83 -0.35 2.21
CA VAL A 91 -13.48 0.91 2.90
C VAL A 91 -12.72 1.84 1.94
N GLY A 92 -13.17 1.93 0.68
CA GLY A 92 -12.53 2.80 -0.29
C GLY A 92 -12.65 4.27 0.13
N LYS A 93 -11.52 4.89 0.54
CA LYS A 93 -11.43 6.31 0.97
C LYS A 93 -12.20 7.29 0.07
N ALA A 94 -12.28 7.00 -1.23
CA ALA A 94 -13.03 7.81 -2.19
C ALA A 94 -14.57 7.74 -2.04
N GLY A 95 -15.12 6.57 -1.70
CA GLY A 95 -16.55 6.39 -1.43
C GLY A 95 -16.94 6.98 -0.08
N THR A 96 -16.13 6.72 0.96
CA THR A 96 -16.35 7.25 2.31
C THR A 96 -16.21 8.78 2.35
N ALA A 97 -15.25 9.36 1.62
CA ALA A 97 -15.11 10.80 1.50
C ALA A 97 -16.37 11.45 0.88
N ARG A 98 -16.93 10.88 -0.19
CA ARG A 98 -18.17 11.39 -0.80
C ARG A 98 -19.37 11.33 0.14
N LEU A 99 -19.45 10.30 0.99
CA LEU A 99 -20.51 10.18 1.99
C LEU A 99 -20.37 11.21 3.12
N LEU A 100 -19.13 11.51 3.52
CA LEU A 100 -18.83 12.41 4.64
C LEU A 100 -18.63 13.87 4.21
N ASP A 101 -18.57 14.17 2.91
CA ASP A 101 -18.50 15.51 2.34
C ASP A 101 -19.56 16.50 2.89
N PRO A 102 -20.86 16.17 2.99
CA PRO A 102 -21.86 17.10 3.53
C PRO A 102 -21.57 17.46 5.00
N LEU A 103 -21.12 16.48 5.79
CA LEU A 103 -20.77 16.67 7.19
C LEU A 103 -19.49 17.51 7.34
N SER A 104 -18.48 17.21 6.52
CA SER A 104 -17.23 17.99 6.43
C SER A 104 -17.50 19.46 6.12
N ARG A 105 -18.41 19.75 5.18
CA ARG A 105 -18.83 21.12 4.85
C ARG A 105 -19.64 21.77 5.97
N ALA A 106 -20.50 21.04 6.66
CA ALA A 106 -21.25 21.55 7.79
C ALA A 106 -20.33 21.96 8.95
N LEU A 107 -19.34 21.13 9.29
CA LEU A 107 -18.34 21.44 10.31
C LEU A 107 -17.49 22.67 9.95
N LEU A 108 -17.10 22.80 8.67
CA LEU A 108 -16.40 23.99 8.19
C LEU A 108 -17.28 25.26 8.30
N ARG A 109 -18.58 25.17 8.01
CA ARG A 109 -19.53 26.29 8.20
C ARG A 109 -19.70 26.66 9.67
N ALA A 110 -19.62 25.68 10.58
CA ALA A 110 -19.65 25.90 12.02
C ALA A 110 -18.31 26.47 12.58
N GLY A 111 -17.31 26.72 11.74
CA GLY A 111 -16.02 27.28 12.14
C GLY A 111 -15.04 26.26 12.73
N VAL A 112 -15.37 24.96 12.70
CA VAL A 112 -14.49 23.90 13.23
C VAL A 112 -13.28 23.73 12.32
N SER A 113 -12.08 23.73 12.91
CA SER A 113 -10.84 23.50 12.16
C SER A 113 -10.60 22.01 11.91
N PRO A 114 -9.94 21.62 10.79
CA PRO A 114 -9.57 20.23 10.54
C PRO A 114 -8.73 19.64 11.69
N ASN A 115 -7.78 20.41 12.22
CA ASN A 115 -6.93 20.02 13.34
C ASN A 115 -7.75 19.68 14.61
N ALA A 116 -8.83 20.42 14.88
CA ALA A 116 -9.71 20.13 16.02
C ALA A 116 -10.43 18.78 15.84
N VAL A 117 -10.84 18.46 14.60
CA VAL A 117 -11.47 17.17 14.27
C VAL A 117 -10.49 16.02 14.51
N THR A 118 -9.23 16.15 14.06
CA THR A 118 -8.17 15.16 14.31
C THR A 118 -7.97 14.90 15.81
N VAL A 119 -7.88 15.97 16.61
CA VAL A 119 -7.68 15.86 18.07
C VAL A 119 -8.87 15.19 18.75
N VAL A 120 -10.10 15.60 18.42
CA VAL A 120 -11.33 15.02 18.99
C VAL A 120 -11.49 13.56 18.58
N GLY A 121 -11.20 13.22 17.32
CA GLY A 121 -11.18 11.84 16.84
C GLY A 121 -10.22 10.98 17.65
N THR A 122 -9.00 11.47 17.85
CA THR A 122 -7.98 10.79 18.66
C THR A 122 -8.43 10.60 20.10
N LEU A 123 -8.99 11.63 20.74
CA LEU A 123 -9.56 11.50 22.09
C LEU A 123 -10.65 10.43 22.16
N GLY A 124 -11.49 10.33 21.13
CA GLY A 124 -12.48 9.25 21.02
C GLY A 124 -11.84 7.86 20.91
N VAL A 125 -10.73 7.72 20.18
CA VAL A 125 -9.95 6.47 20.16
C VAL A 125 -9.40 6.13 21.55
N LEU A 126 -8.89 7.12 22.30
CA LEU A 126 -8.44 6.91 23.69
C LEU A 126 -9.58 6.42 24.59
N VAL A 127 -10.78 6.99 24.43
CA VAL A 127 -11.98 6.53 25.13
C VAL A 127 -12.32 5.10 24.74
N GLY A 128 -12.28 4.74 23.46
CA GLY A 128 -12.48 3.35 23.03
C GLY A 128 -11.44 2.39 23.64
N ALA A 129 -10.17 2.77 23.61
CA ALA A 129 -9.07 1.93 24.09
C ALA A 129 -9.05 1.76 25.63
N PHE A 130 -9.03 2.86 26.38
CA PHE A 130 -8.93 2.82 27.85
C PHE A 130 -10.30 2.78 28.55
N GLY A 131 -11.35 3.30 27.90
CA GLY A 131 -12.72 3.24 28.39
C GLY A 131 -13.37 1.87 28.19
N PHE A 132 -13.10 1.18 27.08
CA PHE A 132 -13.81 -0.06 26.76
C PHE A 132 -12.88 -1.25 26.59
N ALA A 133 -11.83 -1.17 25.74
CA ALA A 133 -10.95 -2.31 25.49
C ALA A 133 -10.20 -2.76 26.77
N ALA A 134 -9.71 -1.82 27.57
CA ALA A 134 -9.05 -2.09 28.85
C ALA A 134 -9.96 -2.76 29.90
N ARG A 135 -11.28 -2.78 29.68
CA ARG A 135 -12.28 -3.47 30.51
C ARG A 135 -12.81 -4.75 29.86
N GLY A 136 -12.22 -5.19 28.74
CA GLY A 136 -12.66 -6.36 27.97
C GLY A 136 -13.92 -6.13 27.12
N GLN A 137 -14.45 -4.90 27.07
CA GLN A 137 -15.64 -4.55 26.26
C GLN A 137 -15.25 -4.30 24.80
N PHE A 138 -14.71 -5.33 24.14
CA PHE A 138 -14.07 -5.19 22.83
C PHE A 138 -15.02 -4.75 21.71
N VAL A 139 -16.28 -5.20 21.71
CA VAL A 139 -17.26 -4.79 20.68
C VAL A 139 -17.50 -3.28 20.73
N ALA A 140 -17.78 -2.75 21.92
CA ALA A 140 -17.99 -1.31 22.11
C ALA A 140 -16.71 -0.52 21.78
N ALA A 141 -15.55 -1.01 22.20
CA ALA A 141 -14.27 -0.39 21.88
C ALA A 141 -14.06 -0.27 20.36
N VAL A 142 -14.24 -1.36 19.62
CA VAL A 142 -14.06 -1.37 18.16
C VAL A 142 -15.05 -0.44 17.47
N LEU A 143 -16.33 -0.43 17.88
CA LEU A 143 -17.32 0.47 17.29
C LEU A 143 -16.95 1.94 17.50
N ILE A 144 -16.53 2.33 18.71
CA ILE A 144 -16.11 3.70 19.01
C ILE A 144 -14.86 4.05 18.19
N ILE A 145 -13.84 3.20 18.21
CA ILE A 145 -12.59 3.42 17.47
C ILE A 145 -12.86 3.53 15.96
N LEU A 146 -13.76 2.71 15.42
CA LEU A 146 -14.12 2.75 14.00
C LEU A 146 -14.82 4.07 13.64
N VAL A 147 -15.77 4.52 14.45
CA VAL A 147 -16.47 5.80 14.25
C VAL A 147 -15.48 6.96 14.34
N CYS A 148 -14.57 6.94 15.31
CA CYS A 148 -13.52 7.94 15.43
C CYS A 148 -12.51 7.87 14.27
N GLY A 149 -12.15 6.70 13.77
CA GLY A 149 -11.27 6.57 12.60
C GLY A 149 -11.87 7.15 11.31
N LEU A 150 -13.19 7.32 11.23
CA LEU A 150 -13.83 8.03 10.12
C LEU A 150 -13.51 9.53 10.14
N THR A 151 -13.20 10.10 11.30
CA THR A 151 -12.87 11.53 11.40
C THR A 151 -11.54 11.87 10.71
N ASP A 152 -10.60 10.93 10.61
CA ASP A 152 -9.34 11.05 9.84
C ASP A 152 -9.58 11.11 8.31
N VAL A 153 -10.73 10.60 7.84
CA VAL A 153 -11.12 10.77 6.43
C VAL A 153 -11.73 12.16 6.23
N MET A 154 -12.44 12.65 7.25
CA MET A 154 -13.13 13.94 7.23
C MET A 154 -12.17 15.11 7.30
N ASP A 155 -11.20 15.11 8.21
CA ASP A 155 -10.25 16.22 8.36
C ASP A 155 -9.41 16.43 7.09
N GLY A 156 -9.02 15.36 6.39
CA GLY A 156 -8.36 15.42 5.09
C GLY A 156 -9.27 15.96 3.99
N ALA A 157 -10.56 15.62 4.01
CA ALA A 157 -11.56 16.21 3.11
C ALA A 157 -11.78 17.70 3.41
N MET A 158 -11.87 18.07 4.69
CA MET A 158 -12.00 19.47 5.15
C MET A 158 -10.77 20.30 4.77
N ALA A 159 -9.56 19.77 4.95
CA ALA A 159 -8.31 20.44 4.60
C ALA A 159 -8.21 20.73 3.09
N ARG A 160 -8.64 19.77 2.25
CA ARG A 160 -8.74 19.96 0.79
C ARG A 160 -9.80 21.00 0.43
N ALA A 161 -11.00 20.91 1.02
CA ALA A 161 -12.11 21.82 0.74
C ALA A 161 -11.82 23.27 1.16
N ARG A 162 -11.05 23.47 2.23
CA ARG A 162 -10.62 24.79 2.71
C ARG A 162 -9.38 25.32 1.99
N GLY A 163 -8.72 24.52 1.15
CA GLY A 163 -7.44 24.88 0.53
C GLY A 163 -6.29 25.05 1.52
N SER A 164 -6.45 24.54 2.75
CA SER A 164 -5.54 24.80 3.89
C SER A 164 -4.70 23.57 4.25
N ALA A 165 -4.24 22.81 3.25
CA ALA A 165 -3.29 21.73 3.47
C ALA A 165 -1.97 22.34 4.01
N SER A 166 -1.71 22.17 5.30
CA SER A 166 -0.55 22.75 5.98
C SER A 166 0.43 21.65 6.41
N ARG A 167 1.72 21.98 6.42
CA ARG A 167 2.78 21.08 6.93
C ARG A 167 2.52 20.70 8.40
N TYR A 168 2.03 21.65 9.19
CA TYR A 168 1.65 21.39 10.58
C TYR A 168 0.47 20.42 10.69
N GLY A 169 -0.57 20.57 9.88
CA GLY A 169 -1.70 19.65 9.85
C GLY A 169 -1.28 18.22 9.51
N ALA A 170 -0.42 18.05 8.50
CA ALA A 170 0.15 16.74 8.16
C ALA A 170 0.98 16.14 9.30
N LEU A 171 1.79 16.96 9.98
CA LEU A 171 2.52 16.53 11.18
C LEU A 171 1.56 16.12 12.30
N LEU A 172 0.51 16.90 12.56
CA LEU A 172 -0.48 16.65 13.60
C LEU A 172 -1.23 15.34 13.35
N ASP A 173 -1.81 15.16 12.16
CA ASP A 173 -2.45 13.91 11.70
C ASP A 173 -1.51 12.73 11.91
N SER A 174 -0.27 12.89 11.44
CA SER A 174 0.72 11.83 11.57
C SER A 174 1.15 11.53 13.02
N THR A 175 1.03 12.48 13.94
CA THR A 175 1.37 12.28 15.35
C THR A 175 0.20 11.66 16.10
N MET A 176 -1.01 12.18 15.85
CA MET A 176 -2.26 11.72 16.44
C MET A 176 -2.56 10.27 16.08
N ASP A 177 -2.35 9.86 14.83
CA ASP A 177 -2.40 8.46 14.40
C ASP A 177 -1.54 7.53 15.28
N ARG A 178 -0.34 7.97 15.63
CA ARG A 178 0.65 7.17 16.36
C ARG A 178 0.27 7.05 17.83
N ILE A 179 -0.30 8.12 18.40
CA ILE A 179 -0.92 8.10 19.71
C ILE A 179 -2.14 7.16 19.73
N ALA A 180 -3.02 7.25 18.72
CA ALA A 180 -4.19 6.40 18.56
C ALA A 180 -3.81 4.90 18.46
N ASP A 181 -2.90 4.55 17.55
CA ASP A 181 -2.38 3.19 17.39
C ASP A 181 -1.77 2.68 18.71
N GLY A 182 -0.98 3.53 19.38
CA GLY A 182 -0.38 3.22 20.68
C GLY A 182 -1.42 2.96 21.77
N ALA A 183 -2.45 3.80 21.86
CA ALA A 183 -3.53 3.66 22.83
C ALA A 183 -4.29 2.35 22.64
N ILE A 184 -4.61 1.97 21.40
CA ILE A 184 -5.32 0.71 21.08
C ILE A 184 -4.57 -0.49 21.65
N PHE A 185 -3.27 -0.62 21.35
CA PHE A 185 -2.49 -1.73 21.89
C PHE A 185 -2.28 -1.60 23.40
N ALA A 186 -2.09 -0.40 23.94
CA ALA A 186 -1.95 -0.19 25.38
C ALA A 186 -3.20 -0.64 26.16
N GLY A 187 -4.41 -0.37 25.64
CA GLY A 187 -5.66 -0.85 26.23
C GLY A 187 -5.77 -2.37 26.20
N ILE A 188 -5.37 -3.01 25.10
CA ILE A 188 -5.33 -4.47 24.97
C ILE A 188 -4.30 -5.09 25.94
N ILE A 189 -3.11 -4.50 26.03
CA ILE A 189 -2.04 -4.90 26.96
C ILE A 189 -2.55 -4.80 28.39
N TRP A 190 -3.20 -3.69 28.76
CA TRP A 190 -3.76 -3.50 30.09
C TRP A 190 -4.76 -4.60 30.46
N TRP A 191 -5.67 -4.94 29.53
CA TRP A 191 -6.61 -6.02 29.73
C TRP A 191 -5.93 -7.37 29.95
N TYR A 192 -5.01 -7.76 29.05
CA TYR A 192 -4.31 -9.05 29.14
C TYR A 192 -3.36 -9.15 30.35
N ALA A 193 -2.82 -8.01 30.81
CA ALA A 193 -2.06 -7.97 32.05
C ALA A 193 -2.93 -8.37 33.25
N GLY A 194 -4.22 -8.01 33.25
CA GLY A 194 -5.19 -8.41 34.26
C GLY A 194 -5.67 -9.86 34.15
N THR A 195 -5.74 -10.43 32.94
CA THR A 195 -6.20 -11.83 32.75
C THR A 195 -5.11 -12.88 32.99
N GLY A 196 -3.83 -12.49 32.89
CA GLY A 196 -2.69 -13.40 33.10
C GLY A 196 -2.29 -14.22 31.86
N ASP A 197 -2.89 -13.97 30.69
CA ASP A 197 -2.49 -14.59 29.42
C ASP A 197 -1.18 -13.97 28.91
N ARG A 198 -0.05 -14.53 29.38
CA ARG A 198 1.29 -14.06 29.03
C ARG A 198 1.59 -14.14 27.52
N PRO A 199 1.20 -15.20 26.78
CA PRO A 199 1.38 -15.25 25.33
C PRO A 199 0.67 -14.11 24.58
N ALA A 200 -0.60 -13.84 24.88
CA ALA A 200 -1.34 -12.76 24.22
C ALA A 200 -0.79 -11.38 24.60
N LEU A 201 -0.40 -11.19 25.87
CA LEU A 201 0.28 -9.98 26.34
C LEU A 201 1.59 -9.72 25.59
N ALA A 202 2.43 -10.75 25.42
CA ALA A 202 3.69 -10.64 24.68
C ALA A 202 3.45 -10.29 23.21
N ALA A 203 2.46 -10.91 22.56
CA ALA A 203 2.08 -10.59 21.18
C ALA A 203 1.61 -9.13 21.04
N ALA A 204 0.82 -8.64 21.99
CA ALA A 204 0.36 -7.25 22.01
C ALA A 204 1.51 -6.24 22.20
N LEU A 205 2.47 -6.54 23.08
CA LEU A 205 3.68 -5.74 23.26
C LEU A 205 4.53 -5.69 21.99
N ILE A 206 4.71 -6.83 21.32
CA ILE A 206 5.41 -6.89 20.04
C ILE A 206 4.68 -6.06 18.99
N CYS A 207 3.35 -6.17 18.91
CA CYS A 207 2.55 -5.37 17.96
C CYS A 207 2.69 -3.86 18.20
N LEU A 208 2.66 -3.43 19.47
CA LEU A 208 2.85 -2.04 19.86
C LEU A 208 4.21 -1.53 19.35
N VAL A 209 5.31 -2.21 19.73
CA VAL A 209 6.67 -1.78 19.36
C VAL A 209 6.88 -1.87 17.85
N ALA A 210 6.58 -3.02 17.23
CA ALA A 210 6.78 -3.22 15.81
C ALA A 210 5.94 -2.24 14.96
N GLY A 211 4.71 -1.93 15.38
CA GLY A 211 3.87 -0.96 14.68
C GLY A 211 4.44 0.47 14.67
N GLN A 212 5.02 0.90 15.79
CA GLN A 212 5.73 2.18 15.86
C GLN A 212 6.99 2.16 14.99
N VAL A 213 7.77 1.07 15.02
CA VAL A 213 8.98 0.93 14.20
C VAL A 213 8.66 0.92 12.70
N VAL A 214 7.59 0.24 12.25
CA VAL A 214 7.16 0.26 10.85
C VAL A 214 6.94 1.71 10.37
N SER A 215 6.22 2.51 11.16
CA SER A 215 5.94 3.92 10.85
C SER A 215 7.20 4.78 10.88
N TYR A 216 8.06 4.57 11.89
CA TYR A 216 9.32 5.31 12.04
C TYR A 216 10.29 5.05 10.89
N VAL A 217 10.46 3.80 10.46
CA VAL A 217 11.36 3.46 9.34
C VAL A 217 10.95 4.21 8.07
N LYS A 218 9.65 4.29 7.77
CA LYS A 218 9.15 5.06 6.62
C LYS A 218 9.42 6.55 6.79
N ALA A 219 9.04 7.14 7.93
CA ALA A 219 9.24 8.56 8.18
C ALA A 219 10.73 8.95 8.15
N ARG A 220 11.61 8.09 8.68
CA ARG A 220 13.06 8.32 8.68
C ARG A 220 13.65 8.16 7.27
N ALA A 221 13.21 7.18 6.49
CA ALA A 221 13.63 7.03 5.11
C ALA A 221 13.24 8.26 4.27
N GLU A 222 11.98 8.71 4.38
CA GLU A 222 11.49 9.91 3.68
C GLU A 222 12.23 11.18 4.15
N GLY A 223 12.54 11.30 5.44
CA GLY A 223 13.36 12.38 5.98
C GLY A 223 14.83 12.37 5.54
N LEU A 224 15.32 11.24 5.02
CA LEU A 224 16.64 11.12 4.38
C LEU A 224 16.57 11.29 2.85
N GLY A 225 15.40 11.67 2.31
CA GLY A 225 15.16 11.84 0.87
C GLY A 225 14.76 10.56 0.14
N MET A 226 14.73 9.40 0.81
CA MET A 226 14.45 8.11 0.17
C MET A 226 12.95 7.79 0.16
N SER A 227 12.45 7.24 -0.94
CA SER A 227 11.06 6.78 -1.02
C SER A 227 10.86 5.42 -0.34
N CYS A 228 9.86 5.30 0.54
CA CYS A 228 9.56 4.07 1.27
C CYS A 228 8.05 3.77 1.26
N HIS A 229 7.55 3.35 0.10
CA HIS A 229 6.14 3.01 -0.12
C HIS A 229 5.88 1.49 -0.16
N VAL A 230 6.82 0.70 0.36
CA VAL A 230 6.67 -0.77 0.43
C VAL A 230 6.26 -1.21 1.83
N GLY A 231 5.53 -2.32 1.90
CA GLY A 231 5.18 -2.99 3.15
C GLY A 231 3.90 -3.78 3.01
N LEU A 232 3.85 -4.97 3.63
CA LEU A 232 2.68 -5.83 3.57
C LEU A 232 1.61 -5.43 4.59
N VAL A 233 2.03 -5.04 5.80
CA VAL A 233 1.14 -4.58 6.87
C VAL A 233 1.35 -3.09 7.08
N GLU A 234 0.50 -2.28 6.48
CA GLU A 234 0.44 -0.85 6.77
C GLU A 234 -0.55 -0.56 7.90
N ARG A 235 -0.85 0.73 8.12
CA ARG A 235 -1.72 1.17 9.22
C ARG A 235 -3.14 0.62 9.08
N ALA A 236 -3.71 0.66 7.87
CA ALA A 236 -5.08 0.23 7.65
C ALA A 236 -5.24 -1.28 7.93
N GLU A 237 -4.32 -2.10 7.41
CA GLU A 237 -4.32 -3.55 7.62
C GLU A 237 -4.14 -3.88 9.11
N ARG A 238 -3.27 -3.14 9.81
CA ARG A 238 -3.07 -3.29 11.27
C ARG A 238 -4.37 -3.10 12.04
N LEU A 239 -5.08 -1.99 11.77
CA LEU A 239 -6.34 -1.65 12.45
C LEU A 239 -7.46 -2.64 12.10
N ILE A 240 -7.53 -3.11 10.86
CA ILE A 240 -8.51 -4.12 10.44
C ILE A 240 -8.24 -5.46 11.15
N ILE A 241 -7.00 -5.95 11.13
CA ILE A 241 -6.65 -7.25 11.72
C ILE A 241 -6.94 -7.25 13.23
N VAL A 242 -6.48 -6.22 13.97
CA VAL A 242 -6.72 -6.14 15.41
C VAL A 242 -8.20 -5.90 15.73
N GLY A 243 -8.90 -5.10 14.92
CA GLY A 243 -10.34 -4.84 15.08
C GLY A 243 -11.19 -6.09 14.89
N VAL A 244 -10.90 -6.89 13.85
CA VAL A 244 -11.57 -8.18 13.62
C VAL A 244 -11.28 -9.15 14.77
N GLY A 245 -10.03 -9.27 15.20
CA GLY A 245 -9.67 -10.11 16.36
C GLY A 245 -10.40 -9.70 17.63
N ALA A 246 -10.48 -8.40 17.91
CA ALA A 246 -11.19 -7.85 19.06
C ALA A 246 -12.71 -8.12 18.98
N LEU A 247 -13.33 -8.00 17.79
CA LEU A 247 -14.74 -8.34 17.60
C LEU A 247 -15.00 -9.83 17.83
N LEU A 248 -14.17 -10.72 17.26
CA LEU A 248 -14.30 -12.16 17.47
C LEU A 248 -14.26 -12.51 18.96
N THR A 249 -13.30 -11.97 19.71
CA THR A 249 -13.24 -12.14 21.16
C THR A 249 -14.43 -11.52 21.88
N GLY A 250 -14.89 -10.34 21.45
CA GLY A 250 -16.08 -9.69 21.98
C GLY A 250 -17.39 -10.47 21.78
N PHE A 251 -17.49 -11.27 20.71
CA PHE A 251 -18.61 -12.19 20.45
C PHE A 251 -18.45 -13.57 21.11
N GLY A 252 -17.41 -13.76 21.94
CA GLY A 252 -17.19 -14.99 22.71
C GLY A 252 -16.16 -15.95 22.11
N LEU A 253 -15.55 -15.65 20.95
CA LEU A 253 -14.46 -16.45 20.40
C LEU A 253 -13.12 -16.01 21.03
N ALA A 254 -12.81 -16.58 22.19
CA ALA A 254 -11.63 -16.20 22.99
C ALA A 254 -10.29 -16.24 22.22
N TRP A 255 -10.16 -17.10 21.21
CA TRP A 255 -8.96 -17.22 20.38
C TRP A 255 -8.78 -16.11 19.34
N GLY A 256 -9.83 -15.31 19.06
CA GLY A 256 -9.83 -14.32 17.98
C GLY A 256 -8.75 -13.25 18.12
N LEU A 257 -8.73 -12.55 19.25
CA LEU A 257 -7.76 -11.49 19.52
C LEU A 257 -6.33 -12.04 19.64
N PRO A 258 -6.03 -13.11 20.40
CA PRO A 258 -4.68 -13.70 20.44
C PRO A 258 -4.16 -14.12 19.05
N ALA A 259 -4.99 -14.77 18.24
CA ALA A 259 -4.61 -15.16 16.88
C ALA A 259 -4.30 -13.94 15.99
N SER A 260 -5.13 -12.90 16.07
CA SER A 260 -4.90 -11.65 15.34
C SER A 260 -3.61 -10.95 15.75
N LEU A 261 -3.27 -10.95 17.05
CA LEU A 261 -2.05 -10.34 17.58
C LEU A 261 -0.80 -11.08 17.10
N TRP A 262 -0.79 -12.41 17.11
CA TRP A 262 0.35 -13.18 16.60
C TRP A 262 0.53 -13.02 15.09
N LEU A 263 -0.57 -13.05 14.32
CA LEU A 263 -0.55 -12.78 12.90
C LEU A 263 0.03 -11.38 12.62
N LEU A 264 -0.43 -10.39 13.37
CA LEU A 264 -0.02 -9.00 13.20
C LEU A 264 1.42 -8.75 13.64
N ALA A 265 1.88 -9.40 14.70
CA ALA A 265 3.26 -9.36 15.18
C ALA A 265 4.21 -9.88 14.10
N ALA A 266 3.92 -11.08 13.56
CA ALA A 266 4.71 -11.67 12.48
C ALA A 266 4.72 -10.78 11.23
N GLY A 267 3.55 -10.31 10.80
CA GLY A 267 3.42 -9.43 9.64
C GLY A 267 4.12 -8.08 9.81
N SER A 268 4.11 -7.51 11.01
CA SER A 268 4.78 -6.23 11.31
C SER A 268 6.30 -6.38 11.30
N ILE A 269 6.85 -7.43 11.94
CA ILE A 269 8.29 -7.71 11.93
C ILE A 269 8.78 -7.95 10.50
N PHE A 270 8.04 -8.73 9.72
CA PHE A 270 8.33 -8.97 8.32
C PHE A 270 8.32 -7.66 7.52
N THR A 271 7.33 -6.79 7.73
CA THR A 271 7.23 -5.49 7.07
C THR A 271 8.41 -4.56 7.41
N VAL A 272 8.90 -4.57 8.66
CA VAL A 272 10.12 -3.84 9.03
C VAL A 272 11.31 -4.34 8.20
N GLY A 273 11.51 -5.66 8.14
CA GLY A 273 12.58 -6.26 7.33
C GLY A 273 12.47 -5.90 5.85
N GLN A 274 11.27 -5.94 5.28
CA GLN A 274 11.01 -5.52 3.90
C GLN A 274 11.39 -4.07 3.65
N ARG A 275 11.02 -3.14 4.54
CA ARG A 275 11.34 -1.72 4.41
C ARG A 275 12.84 -1.47 4.51
N MET A 276 13.52 -2.08 5.48
CA MET A 276 14.97 -1.97 5.66
C MET A 276 15.72 -2.49 4.43
N TRP A 277 15.29 -3.62 3.87
CA TRP A 277 15.91 -4.19 2.69
C TRP A 277 15.69 -3.35 1.42
N HIS A 278 14.49 -2.78 1.27
CA HIS A 278 14.18 -1.87 0.18
C HIS A 278 15.09 -0.64 0.23
N VAL A 279 15.19 0.02 1.39
CA VAL A 279 16.06 1.19 1.58
C VAL A 279 17.53 0.87 1.25
N ARG A 280 18.05 -0.25 1.77
CA ARG A 280 19.43 -0.69 1.48
C ARG A 280 19.71 -0.91 -0.01
N ARG A 281 18.72 -1.39 -0.76
CA ARG A 281 18.85 -1.61 -2.21
C ARG A 281 18.87 -0.32 -3.01
N HIS A 282 18.06 0.67 -2.63
CA HIS A 282 18.05 1.99 -3.25
C HIS A 282 19.38 2.72 -3.05
N GLU A 283 19.94 2.65 -1.85
CA GLU A 283 21.27 3.20 -1.58
C GLU A 283 22.37 2.51 -2.42
N ALA A 284 22.34 1.17 -2.51
CA ALA A 284 23.32 0.41 -3.29
C ALA A 284 23.21 0.61 -4.81
N ALA A 285 22.06 1.06 -5.31
CA ALA A 285 21.85 1.36 -6.72
C ALA A 285 22.46 2.70 -7.17
N GLY A 286 23.00 3.49 -6.23
CA GLY A 286 23.59 4.80 -6.54
C GLY A 286 22.56 5.84 -6.98
N GLU A 287 21.27 5.59 -6.76
CA GLU A 287 20.20 6.59 -6.86
C GLU A 287 20.26 7.48 -5.62
N SER A 288 21.39 8.18 -5.44
CA SER A 288 21.42 9.38 -4.62
C SER A 288 20.48 10.40 -5.27
N VAL A 289 19.48 10.78 -4.48
CA VAL A 289 18.45 11.78 -4.77
C VAL A 289 19.06 13.10 -5.22
#